data_AF-A0AAV8ZX68-F1
#
_entry.id   AF-A0AAV8ZX68-F1
#
_cell.length_a   1.000
_cell.length_b   1.000
_cell.length_c   1.000
_cell.angle_alpha   90.00
_cell.angle_beta   90.00
_cell.angle_gamma   90.00
#
_symmetry.space_group_name_H-M   'P 1'
#
loop_
_entity.id
_entity.type
_entity.pdbx_description
1 polymer ?
#
loop_
_entity_poly.entity_id
_entity_poly.type
_entity_poly.pdbx_seq_one_letter_code
_entity_poly.pdbx_strand_id
1 'polypeptide(L)'
;MRKKGRAVPVIFTKDMQRHTEILLNSKEFVACSNPYLFANPGIEDSFLWSYKVLKKIAIACGVTNIQAITATSLRKTHCDYCTISFDGR
;
A
#
# COMPACT_ATOMS: atom_id res chain seq x y z
N MET A 1 -26.45 -8.36 -5.77
CA MET A 1 -26.29 -7.87 -4.38
C MET A 1 -25.42 -6.61 -4.37
N ARG A 2 -25.99 -5.43 -4.10
CA ARG A 2 -25.27 -4.13 -4.12
C ARG A 2 -24.45 -3.97 -2.83
N LYS A 3 -23.12 -4.06 -2.90
CA LYS A 3 -22.21 -3.58 -1.83
C LYS A 3 -22.27 -2.05 -1.80
N LYS A 4 -23.30 -1.49 -1.17
CA LYS A 4 -23.46 -0.04 -0.98
C LYS A 4 -22.35 0.48 -0.06
N GLY A 5 -21.29 1.00 -0.68
CA GLY A 5 -20.73 2.34 -0.43
C GLY A 5 -20.66 2.86 1.00
N ARG A 6 -20.16 2.07 1.96
CA ARG A 6 -19.66 2.65 3.22
C ARG A 6 -18.21 3.06 3.01
N ALA A 7 -17.99 4.37 2.85
CA ALA A 7 -16.65 4.93 3.01
C ALA A 7 -16.24 4.72 4.47
N VAL A 8 -15.26 3.85 4.69
CA VAL A 8 -14.69 3.63 6.02
C VAL A 8 -13.45 4.52 6.12
N PRO A 9 -13.41 5.49 7.05
CA PRO A 9 -12.21 6.28 7.25
C PRO A 9 -11.09 5.36 7.72
N VAL A 10 -9.95 5.42 7.05
CA VAL A 10 -8.74 4.68 7.45
C VAL A 10 -7.83 5.67 8.16
N ILE A 11 -7.47 5.37 9.40
CA ILE A 11 -6.54 6.20 10.17
C ILE A 11 -5.12 5.92 9.69
N PHE A 12 -4.42 6.95 9.25
CA PHE A 12 -3.01 6.86 8.87
C PHE A 12 -2.13 7.30 10.02
N THR A 13 -1.05 6.56 10.26
CA THR A 13 0.03 6.98 11.15
C THR A 13 0.73 8.21 10.57
N LYS A 14 1.49 8.95 11.40
CA LYS A 14 2.24 10.13 10.96
C LYS A 14 3.19 9.81 9.80
N ASP A 15 3.85 8.65 9.85
CA ASP A 15 4.74 8.21 8.77
C ASP A 15 3.97 7.95 7.48
N MET A 16 2.81 7.30 7.55
CA MET A 16 1.96 7.08 6.36
C MET A 16 1.44 8.39 5.77
N GLN A 17 1.09 9.37 6.59
CA GLN A 17 0.69 10.69 6.13
C GLN A 17 1.84 11.36 5.36
N ARG A 18 3.04 11.38 5.93
CA ARG A 18 4.24 11.92 5.27
C ARG A 18 4.54 11.24 3.94
N HIS A 19 4.47 9.91 3.87
CA HIS A 19 4.66 9.18 2.61
C HIS A 19 3.57 9.51 1.59
N THR A 20 2.33 9.69 2.03
CA THR A 20 1.20 10.06 1.17
C THR A 20 1.35 11.48 0.61
N GLU A 21 1.82 12.43 1.41
CA GLU A 21 2.13 13.79 0.96
C GLU A 21 3.19 13.81 -0.13
N ILE A 22 4.26 13.02 0.02
CA ILE A 22 5.30 12.88 -1.02
C ILE A 22 4.68 12.39 -2.33
N LEU A 23 3.81 11.38 -2.27
CA LEU A 23 3.13 10.85 -3.45
C LEU A 23 2.21 11.89 -4.10
N LEU A 24 1.48 12.67 -3.31
CA LEU A 24 0.61 13.74 -3.79
C LEU A 24 1.39 14.89 -4.45
N ASN A 25 2.58 15.19 -3.94
CA ASN A 25 3.46 16.22 -4.50
C ASN A 25 4.18 15.74 -5.77
N SER A 26 4.39 14.43 -5.94
CA SER A 26 5.00 13.84 -7.14
C SER A 26 4.09 13.76 -8.38
N LYS A 27 2.93 14.45 -8.37
CA LYS A 27 1.96 14.42 -9.48
C LYS A 27 2.51 14.92 -10.80
N GLU A 28 3.57 15.73 -10.79
CA GLU A 28 4.26 16.17 -12.01
C GLU A 28 4.84 15.00 -12.83
N PHE A 29 5.15 13.87 -12.20
CA PHE A 29 5.67 12.67 -12.86
C PHE A 29 4.57 11.73 -13.38
N VAL A 30 3.31 12.05 -13.09
CA VAL A 30 2.14 11.25 -13.45
C VAL A 30 1.31 12.03 -14.47
N ALA A 31 0.71 11.35 -15.44
CA ALA A 31 -0.19 12.00 -16.38
C ALA A 31 -1.33 12.73 -15.63
N CYS A 32 -1.59 13.99 -15.98
CA CYS A 32 -2.58 14.83 -15.28
C CYS A 32 -4.00 14.23 -15.27
N SER A 33 -4.31 13.36 -16.23
CA SER A 33 -5.59 12.65 -16.35
C SER A 33 -5.73 11.45 -15.43
N ASN A 34 -4.64 10.95 -14.83
CA ASN A 34 -4.65 9.69 -14.11
C ASN A 34 -5.29 9.86 -12.71
N PRO A 35 -6.40 9.14 -12.40
CA PRO A 35 -7.13 9.31 -11.15
C PRO A 35 -6.49 8.56 -9.96
N TYR A 36 -5.44 7.76 -10.17
CA TYR A 36 -4.89 6.88 -9.15
C TYR A 36 -3.77 7.54 -8.34
N LEU A 37 -3.81 7.39 -7.01
CA LEU A 37 -2.73 7.84 -6.11
C LEU A 37 -1.41 7.09 -6.38
N PHE A 38 -1.51 5.79 -6.70
CA PHE A 38 -0.38 4.96 -7.07
C PHE A 38 -0.38 4.72 -8.57
N ALA A 39 -0.05 5.75 -9.34
CA ALA A 39 0.00 5.68 -10.80
C ALA A 39 1.38 5.25 -11.31
N ASN A 40 1.42 4.69 -12.52
CA ASN A 40 2.69 4.51 -13.23
C ASN A 40 3.13 5.85 -13.84
N PRO A 41 4.39 6.26 -13.68
CA PRO A 41 4.88 7.52 -14.24
C PRO A 41 4.83 7.49 -15.77
N GLY A 42 4.39 8.58 -16.38
CA GLY A 42 4.32 8.74 -17.84
C GLY A 42 3.29 7.87 -18.57
N ILE A 43 2.42 7.12 -17.87
CA ILE A 43 1.36 6.31 -18.50
C ILE A 43 -0.01 6.81 -18.04
N GLU A 44 -0.86 7.14 -19.01
CA GLU A 44 -2.26 7.49 -18.78
C GLU A 44 -3.07 6.28 -18.29
N ASP A 45 -4.04 6.51 -17.40
CA ASP A 45 -4.98 5.50 -16.88
C ASP A 45 -4.36 4.21 -16.31
N SER A 46 -3.12 4.31 -15.81
CA SER A 46 -2.38 3.15 -15.32
C SER A 46 -2.10 3.24 -13.83
N PHE A 47 -2.33 2.13 -13.11
CA PHE A 47 -2.07 2.02 -11.68
C PHE A 47 -0.97 1.00 -11.38
N LEU A 48 -0.32 1.19 -10.25
CA LEU A 48 0.65 0.26 -9.70
C LEU A 48 -0.06 -0.92 -9.04
N TRP A 49 0.27 -2.11 -9.52
CA TRP A 49 -0.17 -3.35 -8.88
C TRP A 49 0.68 -3.62 -7.64
N SER A 50 0.05 -3.56 -6.47
CA SER A 50 0.70 -3.76 -5.18
C SER A 50 1.48 -5.08 -5.09
N TYR A 51 0.97 -6.18 -5.66
CA TYR A 51 1.68 -7.46 -5.67
C TYR A 51 2.99 -7.42 -6.48
N LYS A 52 3.06 -6.62 -7.56
CA LYS A 52 4.29 -6.46 -8.35
C LYS A 52 5.35 -5.70 -7.55
N VAL A 53 4.92 -4.69 -6.80
CA VAL A 53 5.80 -3.92 -5.91
C VAL A 53 6.31 -4.79 -4.76
N LEU A 54 5.41 -5.51 -4.07
CA LEU A 54 5.78 -6.43 -2.99
C LEU A 54 6.75 -7.51 -3.47
N LYS A 55 6.54 -8.08 -4.67
CA LYS A 55 7.44 -9.05 -5.26
C LYS A 55 8.84 -8.48 -5.49
N LYS A 56 8.94 -7.25 -6.03
CA LYS A 56 10.23 -6.56 -6.23
C LYS A 56 10.95 -6.34 -4.89
N ILE A 57 10.23 -5.88 -3.87
CA ILE A 57 10.80 -5.64 -2.53
C ILE A 57 11.25 -6.96 -1.89
N ALA A 58 10.43 -8.02 -1.98
CA ALA A 58 10.78 -9.35 -1.45
C ALA A 58 12.08 -9.91 -2.06
N ILE A 59 12.25 -9.76 -3.38
CA ILE A 59 13.47 -10.14 -4.08
C ILE A 59 14.65 -9.30 -3.59
N ALA A 60 14.49 -7.98 -3.48
CA ALA A 60 15.56 -7.09 -3.02
C ALA A 60 15.97 -7.36 -1.56
N CYS A 61 15.04 -7.78 -0.71
CA CYS A 61 15.29 -8.17 0.67
C CYS A 61 15.87 -9.59 0.82
N GLY A 62 16.04 -10.36 -0.26
CA GLY A 62 16.57 -11.72 -0.20
C GLY A 62 15.62 -12.75 0.42
N VAL A 63 14.30 -12.52 0.34
CA VAL A 63 13.32 -13.44 0.94
C VAL A 63 13.31 -14.76 0.17
N THR A 64 13.51 -15.86 0.90
CA THR A 64 13.57 -17.22 0.35
C THR A 64 12.23 -17.70 -0.20
N ASN A 65 11.11 -17.31 0.42
CA ASN A 65 9.76 -17.67 -0.03
C ASN A 65 8.91 -16.44 -0.37
N ILE A 66 9.10 -15.94 -1.59
CA ILE A 66 8.38 -14.77 -2.12
C ILE A 66 6.86 -15.01 -2.17
N GLN A 67 6.42 -16.27 -2.39
CA GLN A 67 4.99 -16.61 -2.51
C GLN A 67 4.24 -16.50 -1.18
N ALA A 68 4.95 -16.55 -0.06
CA ALA A 68 4.36 -16.34 1.26
C ALA A 68 4.04 -14.86 1.56
N ILE A 69 4.61 -13.92 0.79
CA ILE A 69 4.37 -12.49 0.95
C ILE A 69 3.15 -12.07 0.12
N THR A 70 1.99 -12.22 0.75
CA THR A 70 0.70 -11.78 0.20
C THR A 70 0.11 -10.63 1.03
N ALA A 71 -0.82 -9.86 0.46
CA ALA A 71 -1.49 -8.79 1.20
C ALA A 71 -2.22 -9.30 2.46
N THR A 72 -2.74 -10.52 2.43
CA THR A 72 -3.36 -11.20 3.58
C THR A 72 -2.33 -11.60 4.63
N SER A 73 -1.19 -12.16 4.21
CA SER A 73 -0.07 -12.48 5.11
C SER A 73 0.46 -11.21 5.81
N LEU A 74 0.67 -10.14 5.04
CA LEU A 74 1.18 -8.87 5.56
C LEU A 74 0.20 -8.20 6.55
N ARG A 75 -1.10 -8.21 6.25
CA ARG A 75 -2.13 -7.72 7.18
C ARG A 75 -2.15 -8.51 8.47
N LYS A 76 -1.97 -9.84 8.40
CA LYS A 76 -1.89 -10.69 9.59
C LYS A 76 -0.66 -10.33 10.43
N THR A 77 0.51 -10.23 9.82
CA THR A 77 1.74 -9.83 10.54
C THR A 77 1.56 -8.47 11.22
N HIS A 78 0.97 -7.49 10.54
CA HIS A 78 0.74 -6.16 11.11
C HIS A 78 -0.30 -6.18 12.26
N CYS A 79 -1.37 -6.98 12.13
CA CYS A 79 -2.33 -7.20 13.22
C CYS A 79 -1.68 -7.91 14.41
N ASP A 80 -0.84 -8.91 14.19
CA ASP A 80 -0.17 -9.65 15.26
C ASP A 80 0.78 -8.72 16.05
N TYR A 81 1.55 -7.86 15.37
CA TYR A 81 2.36 -6.82 16.05
C TYR A 81 1.51 -5.79 16.80
N CYS A 82 0.38 -5.34 16.24
CA CYS A 82 -0.56 -4.46 16.96
C CYS A 82 -1.19 -5.16 18.17
N THR A 83 -1.45 -6.46 18.09
CA THR A 83 -2.01 -7.26 19.20
C THR A 83 -0.97 -7.45 20.31
N ILE A 84 0.28 -7.74 19.95
CA ILE A 84 1.41 -7.80 20.91
C ILE A 84 1.69 -6.42 21.53
N SER A 85 1.48 -5.34 20.78
CA SER A 85 1.64 -3.97 21.30
C SER A 85 0.48 -3.51 22.20
N PHE A 86 -0.67 -4.19 22.14
CA PHE A 86 -1.82 -3.95 23.02
C PHE A 86 -1.88 -4.88 24.23
N ASP A 87 -1.18 -6.02 24.20
CA ASP A 87 -1.00 -6.92 25.35
C ASP A 87 0.32 -6.61 26.07
N GLY A 88 0.43 -5.37 26.54
CA GLY A 88 1.66 -4.79 27.06
C GLY A 88 1.40 -3.73 28.12
N ARG A 89 0.74 -4.15 29.22
CA ARG A 89 0.40 -3.43 30.46
C ARG A 89 -0.89 -2.62 30.47
#